data_AF-A0A7V8WJV3-F1
#
_entry.id   AF-A0A7V8WJV3-F1
#
_cell.length_a   1.000
_cell.length_b   1.000
_cell.length_c   1.000
_cell.angle_alpha   90.00
_cell.angle_beta   90.00
_cell.angle_gamma   90.00
#
_symmetry.space_group_name_H-M   'P 1'
#
loop_
_entity.id
_entity.type
_entity.pdbx_description
1 polymer ?
#
loop_
_entity_poly.entity_id
_entity_poly.type
_entity_poly.pdbx_seq_one_letter_code
_entity_poly.pdbx_strand_id
1 'polypeptide(L)'
;MPSHSPFGSFHVHEDHAFEGFTIETRCGAVVLIARCDCGDALDVADAVFKGCPDCNGSGEATASCDRCGTTGVVVDHSALTWRQT
;
A
#
# COMPACT_ATOMS: atom_id res chain seq x y z
N MET A 1 15.59 -12.99 20.30
CA MET A 1 14.95 -13.81 19.26
C MET A 1 14.31 -12.82 18.29
N PRO A 2 14.74 -12.69 17.03
CA PRO A 2 14.14 -11.70 16.15
C PRO A 2 12.74 -12.18 15.77
N SER A 3 11.74 -11.41 16.19
CA SER A 3 10.34 -11.62 15.85
C SER A 3 10.15 -11.31 14.37
N HIS A 4 10.02 -12.35 13.54
CA HIS A 4 9.50 -12.18 12.18
C HIS A 4 8.01 -11.83 12.29
N SER A 5 7.64 -10.60 11.92
CA SER A 5 6.25 -10.25 11.68
C SER A 5 5.71 -11.07 10.51
N PRO A 6 4.52 -11.69 10.63
CA PRO A 6 3.89 -12.43 9.53
C PRO A 6 3.38 -11.53 8.39
N PHE A 7 3.50 -10.22 8.56
CA PHE A 7 3.24 -9.21 7.54
C PHE A 7 4.59 -8.89 6.90
N GLY A 8 4.76 -9.22 5.61
CA GLY A 8 6.05 -9.07 4.94
C GLY A 8 6.67 -7.69 5.17
N SER A 9 7.90 -7.68 5.67
CA SER A 9 8.74 -6.49 5.78
C SER A 9 9.35 -6.20 4.40
N PHE A 10 9.31 -4.95 3.96
CA PHE A 10 10.12 -4.50 2.83
C PHE A 10 11.42 -3.86 3.31
N HIS A 11 12.45 -3.90 2.48
CA HIS A 11 13.75 -3.35 2.84
C HIS A 11 13.77 -1.84 2.65
N VAL A 12 14.29 -1.09 3.63
CA VAL A 12 14.67 0.31 3.48
C VAL A 12 16.18 0.37 3.61
N HIS A 13 16.88 0.93 2.63
CA HIS A 13 18.32 1.09 2.70
C HIS A 13 18.69 2.26 3.64
N GLU A 14 19.77 2.10 4.42
CA GLU A 14 20.10 2.97 5.55
C GLU A 14 20.38 4.44 5.17
N ASP A 15 20.82 4.70 3.94
CA ASP A 15 21.27 6.03 3.50
C ASP A 15 20.14 6.96 3.00
N HIS A 16 18.92 6.43 2.81
CA HIS A 16 17.86 7.14 2.11
C HIS A 16 16.51 6.95 2.83
N ALA A 17 15.69 7.99 2.86
CA ALA A 17 14.42 7.93 3.58
C ALA A 17 13.37 7.13 2.79
N PHE A 18 12.45 6.51 3.51
CA PHE A 18 11.24 5.98 2.91
C PHE A 18 10.36 7.15 2.41
N GLU A 19 10.08 7.18 1.10
CA GLU A 19 9.30 8.24 0.47
C GLU A 19 7.79 7.98 0.62
N GLY A 20 7.38 6.71 0.53
CA GLY A 20 5.98 6.34 0.63
C GLY A 20 5.59 5.17 -0.26
N PHE A 21 4.30 5.06 -0.52
CA PHE A 21 3.73 4.05 -1.41
C PHE A 21 3.12 4.68 -2.65
N THR A 22 3.24 4.00 -3.78
CA THR A 22 2.55 4.35 -5.03
C THR A 22 1.72 3.17 -5.52
N ILE A 23 0.56 3.45 -6.11
CA ILE A 23 -0.28 2.45 -6.75
C ILE A 23 -0.09 2.58 -8.27
N GLU A 24 0.31 1.48 -8.91
CA GLU A 24 0.54 1.44 -10.36
C GLU A 24 -0.17 0.23 -10.98
N THR A 25 -0.52 0.32 -12.27
CA THR A 25 -0.98 -0.83 -13.05
C THR A 25 0.19 -1.39 -13.84
N ARG A 26 0.58 -2.64 -13.57
CA ARG A 26 1.66 -3.35 -14.29
C ARG A 26 1.14 -4.67 -14.85
N CYS A 27 1.33 -4.88 -16.15
CA CYS A 27 0.89 -6.11 -16.84
C CYS A 27 -0.58 -6.50 -16.57
N GLY A 28 -1.47 -5.50 -16.40
CA GLY A 28 -2.89 -5.72 -16.11
C GLY A 28 -3.24 -5.98 -14.64
N ALA A 29 -2.26 -6.02 -13.73
CA ALA A 29 -2.46 -6.11 -12.29
C ALA A 29 -2.18 -4.78 -11.60
N VAL A 30 -2.98 -4.43 -10.59
CA VAL A 30 -2.70 -3.27 -9.72
C VAL A 30 -1.71 -3.70 -8.65
N VAL A 31 -0.61 -2.96 -8.53
CA VAL A 31 0.46 -3.23 -7.57
C VAL A 31 0.68 -2.03 -6.66
N LEU A 32 1.07 -2.30 -5.41
CA LEU A 32 1.54 -1.32 -4.45
C LEU A 32 3.07 -1.36 -4.45
N ILE A 33 3.72 -0.22 -4.62
CA ILE A 33 5.17 -0.12 -4.69
C ILE A 33 5.64 0.73 -3.51
N ALA A 34 6.56 0.18 -2.71
CA ALA A 34 7.29 0.95 -1.72
C ALA A 34 8.40 1.74 -2.42
N ARG A 35 8.46 3.04 -2.21
CA ARG A 35 9.43 3.95 -2.84
C ARG A 35 10.42 4.49 -1.83
N CYS A 36 11.65 4.64 -2.30
CA CYS A 36 12.67 5.38 -1.59
C CYS A 36 12.83 6.78 -2.19
N ASP A 37 13.23 7.75 -1.38
CA ASP A 37 13.41 9.14 -1.81
C ASP A 37 14.51 9.35 -2.88
N CYS A 38 15.37 8.35 -3.09
CA CYS A 38 16.32 8.30 -4.20
C CYS A 38 15.67 7.99 -5.56
N GLY A 39 14.38 7.62 -5.57
CA GLY A 39 13.59 7.29 -6.77
C GLY A 39 13.45 5.79 -7.05
N ASP A 40 14.18 4.94 -6.32
CA ASP A 40 14.13 3.49 -6.52
C ASP A 40 12.88 2.86 -5.88
N ALA A 41 12.46 1.73 -6.46
CA ALA A 41 11.44 0.87 -5.87
C ALA A 41 12.12 -0.10 -4.89
N LEU A 42 11.71 -0.04 -3.62
CA LEU A 42 12.22 -0.90 -2.56
C LEU A 42 11.67 -2.32 -2.69
N ASP A 43 10.35 -2.42 -2.86
CA ASP A 43 9.63 -3.69 -3.00
C ASP A 43 8.29 -3.45 -3.70
N VAL A 44 7.70 -4.54 -4.21
CA VAL A 44 6.40 -4.52 -4.91
C VAL A 44 5.48 -5.56 -4.30
N ALA A 45 4.24 -5.18 -4.00
CA ALA A 45 3.18 -6.08 -3.58
C ALA A 45 2.02 -6.07 -4.55
N ASP A 46 1.31 -7.19 -4.64
CA ASP A 46 -0.01 -7.22 -5.26
C ASP A 46 -1.00 -6.41 -4.41
N ALA A 47 -1.60 -5.38 -5.01
CA ALA A 47 -2.49 -4.49 -4.29
C ALA A 47 -3.84 -5.19 -4.05
N VAL A 48 -4.21 -5.33 -2.78
CA VAL A 48 -5.53 -5.81 -2.37
C VAL A 48 -6.30 -4.63 -1.81
N PHE A 49 -7.55 -4.46 -2.24
CA PHE A 49 -8.42 -3.39 -1.79
C PHE A 49 -9.57 -3.95 -0.97
N LYS A 50 -9.98 -3.21 0.05
CA LYS A 50 -11.20 -3.46 0.80
C LYS A 50 -12.06 -2.19 0.87
N GLY A 51 -13.33 -2.37 1.22
CA GLY A 51 -14.23 -1.24 1.51
C GLY A 51 -13.62 -0.34 2.58
N CYS A 52 -13.66 0.97 2.34
CA CYS A 52 -13.19 1.95 3.30
C CYS A 52 -14.09 1.88 4.55
N PRO A 53 -13.53 1.65 5.75
CA PRO A 53 -14.33 1.53 6.96
C PRO A 53 -15.00 2.86 7.35
N ASP A 54 -14.34 3.99 7.09
CA ASP A 54 -14.80 5.32 7.50
C ASP A 54 -16.06 5.78 6.73
N CYS A 55 -16.21 5.37 5.47
CA CYS A 55 -17.42 5.60 4.68
C CYS A 55 -18.21 4.32 4.40
N ASN A 56 -17.88 3.21 5.06
CA ASN A 56 -18.48 1.90 4.84
C ASN A 56 -18.60 1.51 3.34
N GLY A 57 -17.57 1.81 2.56
CA GLY A 57 -17.54 1.48 1.14
C GLY A 57 -18.28 2.44 0.19
N SER A 58 -19.01 3.44 0.70
CA SER A 58 -19.82 4.32 -0.15
C SER A 58 -18.99 5.36 -0.92
N GLY A 59 -17.81 5.70 -0.42
CA GLY A 59 -17.06 6.89 -0.87
C GLY A 59 -17.56 8.22 -0.28
N GLU A 60 -18.69 8.18 0.43
CA GLU A 60 -19.39 9.35 0.97
C GLU A 60 -19.63 9.16 2.47
N ALA A 61 -18.89 9.89 3.31
CA ALA A 61 -19.07 9.86 4.77
C ALA A 61 -19.61 11.22 5.23
N THR A 62 -20.87 11.55 4.95
CA THR A 62 -21.51 12.87 5.23
C THR A 62 -20.85 14.11 4.58
N ALA A 63 -19.58 14.00 4.18
CA ALA A 63 -18.71 14.85 3.39
C ALA A 63 -17.71 13.93 2.64
N SER A 64 -16.85 14.48 1.79
CA SER A 64 -15.79 13.73 1.10
C SER A 64 -14.98 12.90 2.10
N CYS A 65 -14.86 11.58 1.86
CA CYS A 65 -14.10 10.71 2.75
C CYS A 65 -12.60 10.88 2.48
N ASP A 66 -11.90 11.63 3.33
CA ASP A 66 -10.46 11.94 3.21
C ASP A 66 -9.60 10.68 3.14
N ARG A 67 -9.98 9.62 3.88
CA ARG A 67 -9.23 8.37 3.94
C ARG A 67 -9.15 7.66 2.59
N CYS A 68 -10.27 7.59 1.86
CA CYS A 68 -10.32 6.90 0.56
C CYS A 68 -10.31 7.87 -0.64
N GLY A 69 -10.23 9.18 -0.39
CA GLY A 69 -10.36 10.19 -1.43
C GLY A 69 -11.64 10.02 -2.25
N THR A 70 -12.76 9.72 -1.59
CA THR A 70 -14.09 9.46 -2.21
C THR A 70 -14.24 8.20 -3.07
N THR A 71 -13.23 7.34 -3.16
CA THR A 71 -13.31 6.10 -3.98
C THR A 71 -14.13 4.98 -3.35
N GLY A 72 -14.38 5.04 -2.04
CA GLY A 72 -15.03 3.99 -1.28
C GLY A 72 -14.13 2.79 -0.95
N VAL A 73 -12.89 2.75 -1.43
CA VAL A 73 -11.96 1.64 -1.19
C VAL A 73 -10.62 2.11 -0.66
N VAL A 74 -9.93 1.25 0.10
CA VAL A 74 -8.59 1.49 0.63
C VAL A 74 -7.74 0.24 0.46
N VAL A 75 -6.41 0.42 0.42
CA VAL A 75 -5.47 -0.71 0.39
C VAL A 75 -5.54 -1.49 1.70
N ASP A 76 -5.77 -2.80 1.58
CA ASP A 76 -5.76 -3.72 2.70
C ASP A 76 -4.34 -4.23 2.97
N HIS A 77 -3.61 -3.50 3.80
CA HIS A 77 -2.22 -3.80 4.13
C HIS A 77 -2.01 -5.18 4.75
N SER A 78 -3.01 -5.73 5.44
CA SER A 78 -2.93 -7.09 6.01
C SER A 78 -3.09 -8.20 4.98
N ALA A 79 -3.60 -7.90 3.80
CA ALA A 79 -3.81 -8.86 2.71
C ALA A 79 -2.76 -8.72 1.59
N LEU A 80 -1.78 -7.81 1.74
CA LEU A 80 -0.72 -7.63 0.76
C LEU A 80 0.18 -8.87 0.72
N THR A 81 0.49 -9.29 -0.50
CA THR A 81 1.54 -10.27 -0.76
C THR A 81 2.70 -9.56 -1.43
N TRP A 82 3.80 -9.38 -0.69
CA TRP A 82 5.03 -8.83 -1.24
C TRP A 82 5.69 -9.84 -2.17
N ARG A 83 6.04 -9.39 -3.37
CA ARG A 83 6.80 -10.16 -4.34
C ARG A 83 8.26 -10.07 -3.91
N GLN A 84 8.72 -11.05 -3.14
CA GLN A 84 10.15 -11.17 -2.84
C GLN A 84 10.91 -11.28 -4.18
N THR A 85 11.87 -10.39 -4.37
CA THR A 85 12.79 -10.43 -5.52
C THR A 85 13.95 -11.38 -5.28
#